data_AF-A0A2G9XCE0-F1
#
_entry.id   AF-A0A2G9XCE0-F1
#
_cell.length_a   1.000
_cell.length_b   1.000
_cell.length_c   1.000
_cell.angle_alpha   90.00
_cell.angle_beta   90.00
_cell.angle_gamma   90.00
#
_symmetry.space_group_name_H-M   'P 1'
#
loop_
_entity.id
_entity.type
_entity.pdbx_description
1 polymer ?
#
loop_
_entity_poly.entity_id
_entity_poly.type
_entity_poly.pdbx_seq_one_letter_code
_entity_poly.pdbx_strand_id
1 'polypeptide(L)'
;MGKEIGTRNLVYRTLPHPHPAREDAWEFLQRYVAPKSTICTDGAGIYRGIDSWWPVKHETDIHKKFQFEKTSEIEGIFGVLRTFIRRMYHHVTVDKLPYLVGEFCFRFCHPEIFEDPRSYLMSALKLVPTG
;
A
#
# COMPACT_ATOMS: atom_id res chain seq x y z
N MET A 1 1.09 -0.30 -4.20
CA MET A 1 0.61 0.01 -2.83
C MET A 1 -0.02 1.39 -2.84
N GLY A 2 -0.89 1.69 -1.89
CA GLY A 2 -1.50 3.00 -1.71
C GLY A 2 -1.58 3.33 -0.23
N LYS A 3 -1.36 4.61 0.11
CA LYS A 3 -1.45 5.13 1.47
C LYS A 3 -2.33 6.37 1.42
N GLU A 4 -3.35 6.42 2.28
CA GLU A 4 -4.16 7.61 2.45
C GLU A 4 -3.47 8.58 3.41
N ILE A 5 -3.31 9.84 2.99
CA ILE A 5 -2.60 10.86 3.74
C ILE A 5 -3.36 11.18 5.03
N GLY A 6 -2.63 11.30 6.15
CA GLY A 6 -3.21 11.66 7.45
C GLY A 6 -3.94 10.54 8.17
N THR A 7 -4.10 9.36 7.57
CA THR A 7 -4.70 8.19 8.21
C THR A 7 -3.68 7.06 8.37
N ARG A 8 -4.07 5.92 8.93
CA ARG A 8 -3.26 4.69 8.87
C ARG A 8 -3.73 3.73 7.77
N ASN A 9 -4.66 4.16 6.93
CA ASN A 9 -5.22 3.33 5.88
C ASN A 9 -4.18 3.11 4.79
N LEU A 10 -3.78 1.86 4.67
CA LEU A 10 -2.71 1.40 3.80
C LEU A 10 -3.23 0.17 3.06
N VAL A 11 -2.86 0.04 1.79
CA VAL A 11 -3.14 -1.14 0.99
C VAL A 11 -1.90 -1.56 0.24
N TYR A 12 -1.55 -2.84 0.39
CA TYR A 12 -0.54 -3.49 -0.44
C TYR A 12 -1.18 -4.53 -1.36
N ARG A 13 -0.59 -4.66 -2.55
CA ARG A 13 -0.86 -5.73 -3.50
C ARG A 13 0.46 -6.32 -3.93
N THR A 14 0.63 -7.63 -3.79
CA THR A 14 1.76 -8.37 -4.35
C THR A 14 1.45 -8.73 -5.79
N LEU A 15 2.45 -8.59 -6.66
CA LEU A 15 2.35 -8.98 -8.07
C LEU A 15 3.10 -10.30 -8.28
N PRO A 16 2.61 -11.21 -9.15
CA PRO A 16 3.27 -12.47 -9.43
C PRO A 16 4.48 -12.33 -10.37
N HIS A 17 4.72 -11.13 -10.92
CA HIS A 17 5.83 -10.81 -11.81
C HIS A 17 6.62 -9.59 -11.31
N PRO A 18 7.92 -9.50 -11.68
CA PRO A 18 8.81 -8.45 -11.17
C PRO A 18 8.62 -7.08 -11.80
N HIS A 19 7.94 -7.00 -12.95
CA HIS A 19 7.76 -5.75 -13.70
C HIS A 19 6.28 -5.35 -13.67
N PRO A 20 5.89 -4.31 -12.92
CA PRO A 20 4.54 -3.78 -12.93
C PRO A 20 4.21 -3.17 -14.30
N ALA A 21 2.99 -3.39 -14.76
CA ALA A 21 2.43 -2.82 -15.98
C ALA A 21 1.32 -1.81 -15.66
N ARG A 22 0.77 -1.17 -16.70
CA ARG A 22 -0.31 -0.18 -16.54
C ARG A 22 -1.57 -0.85 -16.01
N GLU A 23 -1.84 -2.06 -16.46
CA GLU A 23 -3.00 -2.88 -16.12
C GLU A 23 -3.05 -3.17 -14.62
N ASP A 24 -1.89 -3.42 -13.99
CA ASP A 24 -1.80 -3.65 -12.54
C ASP A 24 -2.20 -2.41 -11.75
N ALA A 25 -1.75 -1.23 -12.20
CA ALA A 25 -2.11 0.05 -11.61
C ALA A 25 -3.60 0.35 -11.84
N TRP A 26 -4.13 0.07 -13.03
CA TRP A 26 -5.55 0.20 -13.37
C TRP A 26 -6.47 -0.64 -12.49
N GLU A 27 -6.16 -1.91 -12.31
CA GLU A 27 -6.93 -2.77 -11.41
C GLU A 27 -6.79 -2.32 -9.95
N PHE A 28 -5.59 -1.89 -9.52
CA PHE A 28 -5.38 -1.39 -8.17
C PHE A 28 -6.23 -0.15 -7.86
N LEU A 29 -6.28 0.83 -8.78
CA LEU A 29 -7.08 2.03 -8.58
C LEU A 29 -8.57 1.73 -8.48
N GLN A 30 -9.10 0.94 -9.41
CA GLN A 30 -10.51 0.59 -9.42
C GLN A 30 -10.97 -0.07 -8.12
N ARG A 31 -10.08 -0.88 -7.55
CA ARG A 31 -10.39 -1.67 -6.37
C ARG A 31 -10.27 -0.90 -5.07
N TYR A 32 -9.29 0.01 -4.97
CA TYR A 32 -8.88 0.58 -3.68
C TYR A 32 -8.91 2.10 -3.61
N VAL A 33 -9.14 2.80 -4.73
CA VAL A 33 -9.14 4.26 -4.75
C VAL A 33 -10.49 4.79 -5.19
N ALA A 34 -11.09 5.62 -4.33
CA ALA A 34 -12.37 6.24 -4.65
C ALA A 34 -12.24 7.18 -5.87
N PRO A 35 -13.29 7.24 -6.71
CA PRO A 35 -13.43 8.31 -7.70
C PRO A 35 -13.29 9.70 -7.04
N LYS A 36 -12.74 10.64 -7.81
CA LYS A 36 -12.50 12.04 -7.44
C LYS A 36 -11.43 12.25 -6.36
N SER A 37 -10.75 11.20 -5.94
CA SER A 37 -9.56 11.33 -5.09
C SER A 37 -8.41 12.03 -5.82
N THR A 38 -7.57 12.72 -5.04
CA THR A 38 -6.26 13.19 -5.51
C THR A 38 -5.23 12.10 -5.28
N ILE A 39 -4.55 11.68 -6.34
CA ILE A 39 -3.50 10.68 -6.30
C ILE A 39 -2.16 11.35 -6.56
N CYS A 40 -1.18 11.02 -5.73
CA CYS A 40 0.21 11.41 -5.94
C CYS A 40 1.04 10.16 -6.28
N THR A 41 1.78 10.20 -7.38
CA THR A 41 2.71 9.12 -7.76
C THR A 41 4.10 9.67 -8.06
N ASP A 42 5.08 8.79 -8.17
CA ASP A 42 6.33 9.12 -8.85
C ASP A 42 6.12 9.29 -10.36
N GLY A 43 7.20 9.66 -11.07
CA GLY A 43 7.22 9.85 -12.51
C GLY A 43 7.30 8.57 -13.37
N ALA A 44 6.99 7.39 -12.85
CA ALA A 44 7.04 6.15 -13.63
C ALA A 44 6.04 6.14 -14.80
N GLY A 45 6.44 5.55 -15.93
CA GLY A 45 5.66 5.55 -17.16
C GLY A 45 4.31 4.84 -17.08
N ILE A 46 4.13 3.91 -16.12
CA ILE A 46 2.88 3.18 -15.91
C ILE A 46 1.73 4.09 -15.45
N TYR A 47 2.02 5.21 -14.79
CA TYR A 47 1.04 6.17 -14.28
C TYR A 47 0.65 7.24 -15.32
N ARG A 48 1.26 7.23 -16.51
CA ARG A 48 0.99 8.27 -17.51
C ARG A 48 -0.48 8.22 -17.95
N GLY A 49 -1.17 9.35 -17.76
CA GLY A 49 -2.58 9.51 -18.13
C GLY A 49 -3.56 8.81 -17.20
N ILE A 50 -3.20 8.60 -15.92
CA ILE A 50 -4.03 7.92 -14.90
C ILE A 50 -5.46 8.47 -14.80
N ASP A 51 -5.60 9.78 -14.99
CA ASP A 51 -6.83 10.56 -15.00
C ASP A 51 -7.76 10.23 -16.19
N SER A 52 -7.21 9.66 -17.27
CA SER A 52 -7.99 9.22 -18.43
C SER A 52 -8.66 7.85 -18.26
N TRP A 53 -8.17 7.00 -17.35
CA TRP A 53 -8.69 5.64 -17.12
C TRP A 53 -9.33 5.43 -15.75
N TRP A 54 -9.12 6.34 -14.80
CA TRP A 54 -9.85 6.38 -13.54
C TRP A 54 -10.13 7.84 -13.18
N PRO A 55 -11.34 8.22 -12.74
CA PRO A 55 -11.73 9.62 -12.55
C PRO A 55 -11.07 10.22 -11.31
N VAL A 56 -9.76 10.50 -11.37
CA VAL A 56 -8.95 11.03 -10.27
C VAL A 56 -8.21 12.29 -10.69
N LYS A 57 -7.80 13.11 -9.71
CA LYS A 57 -6.84 14.19 -9.95
C LYS A 57 -5.44 13.62 -9.77
N HIS A 58 -4.59 13.71 -10.79
CA HIS A 58 -3.22 13.19 -10.73
C HIS A 58 -2.20 14.28 -10.48
N GLU A 59 -1.33 14.04 -9.50
CA GLU A 59 -0.15 14.84 -9.23
C GLU A 59 1.08 13.92 -9.28
N THR A 60 2.17 14.42 -9.86
CA THR A 60 3.38 13.63 -10.08
C THR A 60 4.58 14.31 -9.44
N ASP A 61 5.30 13.56 -8.61
CA ASP A 61 6.60 13.97 -8.09
C ASP A 61 7.71 13.49 -9.05
N ILE A 62 8.48 14.44 -9.58
CA ILE A 62 9.60 14.15 -10.48
C ILE A 62 10.89 14.08 -9.66
N HIS A 63 11.28 12.85 -9.31
CA HIS A 63 12.48 12.59 -8.49
C HIS A 63 13.78 13.14 -9.11
N LYS A 64 13.88 13.16 -10.45
CA LYS A 64 15.03 13.78 -11.17
C LYS A 64 15.16 15.28 -10.90
N LYS A 65 14.09 15.94 -10.47
CA LYS A 65 14.04 17.36 -10.09
C LYS A 65 14.05 17.53 -8.57
N PHE A 66 14.41 16.49 -7.82
CA PHE A 66 14.39 16.46 -6.36
C PHE A 66 13.01 16.75 -5.73
N GLN A 67 11.92 16.43 -6.44
CA GLN A 67 10.56 16.48 -5.89
C GLN A 67 10.26 15.16 -5.21
N PHE A 68 10.09 15.18 -3.89
CA PHE A 68 9.78 14.00 -3.07
C PHE A 68 8.69 14.28 -2.03
N GLU A 69 8.14 15.48 -2.03
CA GLU A 69 7.27 15.99 -0.95
C GLU A 69 6.08 15.06 -0.70
N LYS A 70 5.47 14.55 -1.76
CA LYS A 70 4.21 13.78 -1.69
C LYS A 70 4.45 12.28 -1.70
N THR A 71 5.56 11.79 -2.26
CA THR A 71 5.87 10.35 -2.32
C THR A 71 6.75 9.85 -1.18
N SER A 72 7.38 10.74 -0.39
CA SER A 72 8.31 10.37 0.69
C SER A 72 7.69 9.47 1.77
N GLU A 73 6.42 9.68 2.12
CA GLU A 73 5.72 8.87 3.12
C GLU A 73 5.68 7.39 2.72
N ILE A 74 5.40 7.10 1.44
CA ILE A 74 5.34 5.74 0.90
C ILE A 74 6.71 5.07 0.99
N GLU A 75 7.79 5.77 0.67
CA GLU A 75 9.17 5.26 0.81
C GLU A 75 9.49 4.89 2.26
N GLY A 76 9.06 5.74 3.20
CA GLY A 76 9.16 5.48 4.64
C GLY A 76 8.45 4.19 5.05
N ILE A 77 7.23 3.96 4.55
CA ILE A 77 6.45 2.74 4.86
C ILE A 77 7.17 1.48 4.35
N PHE A 78 7.81 1.51 3.18
CA PHE A 78 8.64 0.38 2.73
C PHE A 78 9.80 0.08 3.70
N GLY A 79 10.43 1.12 4.27
CA GLY A 79 11.43 0.96 5.32
C GLY A 79 10.88 0.29 6.59
N VAL A 80 9.64 0.64 6.97
CA VAL A 80 8.92 0.01 8.10
C VAL A 80 8.60 -1.45 7.79
N LEU A 81 8.07 -1.78 6.61
CA LEU A 81 7.80 -3.15 6.17
C LEU A 81 9.06 -4.01 6.22
N ARG A 82 10.19 -3.51 5.70
CA ARG A 82 11.47 -4.21 5.76
C ARG A 82 11.89 -4.50 7.20
N THR A 83 11.71 -3.53 8.09
CA THR A 83 12.06 -3.68 9.51
C THR A 83 11.14 -4.68 10.22
N PHE A 84 9.83 -4.62 9.93
CA PHE A 84 8.83 -5.57 10.39
C PHE A 84 9.22 -7.00 10.01
N ILE A 85 9.48 -7.25 8.72
CA ILE A 85 9.87 -8.57 8.23
C ILE A 85 11.12 -9.07 8.96
N ARG A 86 12.18 -8.26 9.00
CA ARG A 86 13.47 -8.65 9.59
C ARG A 86 13.40 -8.91 11.09
N ARG A 87 12.59 -8.16 11.83
CA ARG A 87 12.52 -8.27 13.30
C ARG A 87 11.57 -9.36 13.77
N MET A 88 10.52 -9.64 12.99
CA MET A 88 9.54 -10.65 13.36
C MET A 88 9.82 -12.03 12.77
N TYR A 89 10.40 -12.08 11.56
CA TYR A 89 10.63 -13.33 10.84
C TYR A 89 12.11 -13.44 10.51
N HIS A 90 12.77 -14.46 11.06
CA HIS A 90 14.18 -14.72 10.80
C HIS A 90 14.43 -15.29 9.39
N HIS A 91 13.47 -16.04 8.85
CA HIS A 91 13.55 -16.66 7.52
C HIS A 91 12.23 -16.53 6.77
N VAL A 92 12.27 -15.89 5.61
CA VAL A 92 11.11 -15.66 4.74
C VAL A 92 11.43 -16.13 3.34
N THR A 93 10.48 -16.86 2.76
CA THR A 93 10.50 -17.32 1.37
C THR A 93 9.46 -16.51 0.56
N VAL A 94 9.63 -16.45 -0.76
CA VAL A 94 8.79 -15.61 -1.65
C VAL A 94 7.32 -16.01 -1.60
N ASP A 95 7.01 -17.29 -1.44
CA ASP A 95 5.65 -17.83 -1.29
C ASP A 95 4.92 -17.28 -0.05
N LYS A 96 5.64 -16.87 0.99
CA LYS A 96 5.07 -16.29 2.21
C LYS A 96 4.81 -14.80 2.09
N LEU A 97 5.37 -14.15 1.07
CA LEU A 97 5.34 -12.69 0.94
C LEU A 97 3.91 -12.11 0.90
N PRO A 98 2.92 -12.70 0.19
CA PRO A 98 1.55 -12.19 0.22
C PRO A 98 0.95 -12.17 1.63
N TYR A 99 1.17 -13.23 2.42
CA TYR A 99 0.66 -13.32 3.79
C TYR A 99 1.33 -12.32 4.73
N LEU A 100 2.65 -12.17 4.63
CA LEU A 100 3.42 -11.23 5.46
C LEU A 100 3.05 -9.78 5.17
N VAL A 101 2.88 -9.46 3.89
CA VAL A 101 2.46 -8.13 3.46
C VAL A 101 1.02 -7.85 3.90
N GLY A 102 0.12 -8.83 3.81
CA GLY A 102 -1.24 -8.72 4.33
C GLY A 102 -1.28 -8.51 5.85
N GLU A 103 -0.49 -9.28 6.61
CA GLU A 103 -0.36 -9.13 8.06
C GLU A 103 0.21 -7.76 8.43
N PHE A 104 1.25 -7.31 7.73
CA PHE A 104 1.80 -5.98 7.92
C PHE A 104 0.74 -4.90 7.69
N CYS A 105 -0.01 -5.00 6.59
CA CYS A 105 -1.08 -4.08 6.24
C CYS A 105 -2.13 -4.01 7.35
N PHE A 106 -2.58 -5.17 7.85
CA PHE A 106 -3.55 -5.27 8.94
C PHE A 106 -3.03 -4.63 10.23
N ARG A 107 -1.83 -5.00 10.68
CA ARG A 107 -1.22 -4.47 11.91
C ARG A 107 -0.95 -2.96 11.82
N PHE A 108 -0.60 -2.47 10.63
CA PHE A 108 -0.36 -1.05 10.41
C PHE A 108 -1.66 -0.23 10.47
N CYS A 109 -2.73 -0.72 9.84
CA CYS A 109 -4.04 -0.07 9.84
C CYS A 109 -4.73 -0.14 11.20
N HIS A 110 -4.47 -1.19 11.98
CA HIS A 110 -5.15 -1.47 13.25
C HIS A 110 -4.17 -1.52 14.43
N PRO A 111 -3.53 -0.41 14.83
CA PRO A 111 -2.63 -0.40 15.99
C PRO A 111 -3.32 -0.75 17.31
N GLU A 112 -4.62 -0.54 17.41
CA GLU A 112 -5.44 -0.81 18.59
C GLU A 112 -5.39 -2.28 19.03
N ILE A 113 -5.04 -3.21 18.12
CA ILE A 113 -4.92 -4.63 18.44
C ILE A 113 -3.80 -4.94 19.45
N PHE A 114 -2.90 -3.98 19.67
CA PHE A 114 -1.81 -4.10 20.64
C PHE A 114 -2.12 -3.42 21.97
N GLU A 115 -3.28 -2.78 22.12
CA GLU A 115 -3.66 -2.08 23.36
C GLU A 115 -4.11 -3.07 24.44
N ASP A 116 -4.98 -4.02 24.08
CA ASP A 116 -5.50 -5.03 24.99
C ASP A 116 -6.06 -6.28 24.27
N PRO A 117 -6.22 -7.43 24.96
CA PRO A 117 -6.70 -8.66 24.36
C PRO A 117 -8.10 -8.57 23.73
N ARG A 118 -8.99 -7.73 24.27
CA ARG A 118 -10.34 -7.55 23.73
C ARG A 118 -10.28 -6.82 22.39
N SER A 119 -9.46 -5.77 22.28
CA SER A 119 -9.25 -5.04 21.03
C SER A 119 -8.68 -5.94 19.93
N TYR A 120 -7.73 -6.82 20.28
CA TYR A 120 -7.26 -7.87 19.36
C TYR A 120 -8.40 -8.78 18.87
N LEU A 121 -9.19 -9.35 19.80
CA LEU A 121 -10.29 -10.26 19.46
C LEU A 121 -11.34 -9.58 18.58
N MET A 122 -11.75 -8.35 18.91
CA MET A 122 -12.74 -7.60 18.14
C MET A 122 -12.28 -7.31 16.72
N SER A 123 -10.99 -7.10 16.50
CA SER A 123 -10.43 -6.90 15.16
C SER A 123 -10.24 -8.21 14.40
N ALA A 124 -9.81 -9.28 15.06
CA ALA A 124 -9.63 -10.60 14.45
C ALA A 124 -10.96 -11.28 14.03
N LEU A 125 -12.07 -10.92 14.67
CA LEU A 125 -13.41 -11.40 14.32
C LEU A 125 -13.98 -10.75 13.04
N LYS A 126 -13.38 -9.66 12.55
CA LYS A 126 -13.79 -9.06 11.28
C LYS A 126 -13.27 -9.95 10.15
N LEU A 127 -14.20 -10.53 9.39
CA LEU A 127 -13.83 -11.29 8.19
C LEU A 127 -13.00 -10.40 7.27
N VAL A 128 -11.79 -10.85 6.95
CA VAL A 128 -10.99 -10.23 5.89
C VAL A 128 -11.77 -10.46 4.58
N PRO A 129 -12.12 -9.41 3.82
CA PRO A 129 -12.75 -9.58 2.52
C PRO A 129 -11.85 -10.46 1.66
N THR A 130 -12.26 -11.70 1.43
CA THR A 130 -11.67 -12.57 0.41
C THR A 130 -12.04 -11.96 -0.91
N GLY A 131 -11.01 -11.57 -1.64
CA GLY A 131 -11.12 -10.65 -2.76
C GLY A 131 -11.93 -11.11 -3.95
#